data_AF-A0A4R4RT09-F1
#
_entry.id   AF-A0A4R4RT09-F1
#
_cell.length_a   1.000
_cell.length_b   1.000
_cell.length_c   1.000
_cell.angle_alpha   90.00
_cell.angle_beta   90.00
_cell.angle_gamma   90.00
#
_symmetry.space_group_name_H-M   'P 1'
#
loop_
_entity.id
_entity.type
_entity.pdbx_description
1 polymer ?
#
loop_
_entity_poly.entity_id
_entity_poly.type
_entity_poly.pdbx_seq_one_letter_code
_entity_poly.pdbx_strand_id
1 'polypeptide(L)'
;MFQRVLDEAAAHPHVRLSFDDGNASDAEVALPALRERGLRATFFALAGRLDDPVSLAPADLEELRGAGMAIGSHGWAHVPWRGLSAADARRELVEAREAIAAASGATVTEAALPLGRYDRRLLGRLRSAGYRTVYTSDRFPARERSWLQPRYSVTAADTVESVRAYLTHRPGLRDARNAAVSLVKRLG
;
A
#
# COMPACT_ATOMS: atom_id res chain seq x y z
N MET A 1 -10.17 14.56 11.31
CA MET A 1 -10.00 14.52 9.84
C MET A 1 -10.10 13.09 9.31
N PHE A 2 -9.32 12.14 9.83
CA PHE A 2 -9.34 10.72 9.42
C PHE A 2 -10.74 10.09 9.32
N GLN A 3 -11.54 10.15 10.38
CA GLN A 3 -12.90 9.61 10.43
C GLN A 3 -13.78 10.12 9.27
N ARG A 4 -13.74 11.43 8.99
CA ARG A 4 -14.50 12.03 7.88
C ARG A 4 -14.03 11.54 6.51
N VAL A 5 -12.74 11.25 6.34
CA VAL A 5 -12.24 10.64 5.10
C VAL A 5 -12.74 9.21 4.92
N LEU A 6 -12.88 8.45 6.02
CA LEU A 6 -13.50 7.13 5.95
C LEU A 6 -14.99 7.22 5.61
N ASP A 7 -15.71 8.22 6.14
CA ASP A 7 -17.11 8.49 5.78
C ASP A 7 -17.25 8.77 4.27
N GLU A 8 -16.34 9.57 3.71
CA GLU A 8 -16.29 9.81 2.26
C GLU A 8 -15.99 8.53 1.48
N ALA A 9 -15.00 7.76 1.89
CA ALA A 9 -14.66 6.50 1.22
C ALA A 9 -15.83 5.51 1.24
N ALA A 10 -16.59 5.44 2.34
CA ALA A 10 -17.77 4.58 2.46
C ALA A 10 -18.90 4.95 1.49
N ALA A 11 -19.00 6.22 1.09
CA ALA A 11 -19.96 6.67 0.08
C ALA A 11 -19.55 6.32 -1.36
N HIS A 12 -18.35 5.77 -1.57
CA HIS A 12 -17.77 5.52 -2.89
C HIS A 12 -17.28 4.06 -3.03
N PRO A 13 -18.14 3.11 -3.45
CA PRO A 13 -17.84 1.67 -3.41
C PRO A 13 -16.68 1.22 -4.33
N HIS A 14 -16.29 2.07 -5.29
CA HIS A 14 -15.13 1.84 -6.16
C HIS A 14 -13.78 2.20 -5.51
N VAL A 15 -13.80 2.84 -4.33
CA VAL A 15 -12.61 3.28 -3.61
C VAL A 15 -12.04 2.11 -2.80
N ARG A 16 -10.71 1.94 -2.87
CA ARG A 16 -9.97 0.98 -2.07
C ARG A 16 -9.03 1.72 -1.14
N LEU A 17 -9.00 1.31 0.12
CA LEU A 17 -8.16 1.90 1.16
C LEU A 17 -6.91 1.05 1.38
N SER A 18 -5.81 1.71 1.70
CA SER A 18 -4.59 1.03 2.11
C SER A 18 -3.78 1.87 3.08
N PHE A 19 -3.05 1.20 3.95
CA PHE A 19 -2.16 1.78 4.95
C PHE A 19 -0.76 1.22 4.73
N ASP A 20 0.24 2.09 4.78
CA ASP A 20 1.65 1.73 4.62
C ASP A 20 2.36 1.80 5.99
N ASP A 21 3.52 1.16 6.09
CA ASP A 21 4.45 1.15 7.24
C ASP A 21 4.09 0.25 8.43
N GLY A 22 2.83 -0.12 8.61
CA GLY A 22 2.41 -1.02 9.68
C GLY A 22 2.65 -0.45 11.07
N ASN A 23 2.10 0.74 11.34
CA ASN A 23 2.24 1.39 12.66
C ASN A 23 1.20 0.83 13.64
N ALA A 24 1.45 0.87 14.96
CA ALA A 24 0.50 0.35 15.96
C ALA A 24 -0.91 0.98 15.84
N SER A 25 -0.98 2.25 15.43
CA SER A 25 -2.25 2.95 15.17
C SER A 25 -3.12 2.31 14.07
N ASP A 26 -2.55 1.47 13.21
CA ASP A 26 -3.31 0.72 12.21
C ASP A 26 -4.28 -0.26 12.88
N ALA A 27 -3.85 -0.92 13.96
CA ALA A 27 -4.72 -1.79 14.76
C ALA A 27 -5.53 -1.01 15.78
N GLU A 28 -4.91 -0.07 16.50
CA GLU A 28 -5.56 0.64 17.61
C GLU A 28 -6.63 1.65 17.16
N VAL A 29 -6.46 2.25 15.97
CA VAL A 29 -7.29 3.37 15.49
C VAL A 29 -7.96 3.05 14.17
N ALA A 30 -7.19 2.62 13.16
CA ALA A 30 -7.74 2.43 11.81
C ALA A 30 -8.69 1.24 11.75
N LEU A 31 -8.33 0.09 12.33
CA LEU A 31 -9.16 -1.11 12.30
C LEU A 31 -10.56 -0.90 12.92
N PRO A 32 -10.72 -0.37 14.16
CA PRO A 32 -12.04 -0.07 14.72
C PRO A 32 -12.86 0.85 13.82
N ALA A 33 -12.25 1.93 13.33
CA ALA A 33 -12.93 2.92 12.49
C ALA A 33 -13.40 2.36 11.14
N LEU A 34 -12.64 1.43 10.56
CA LEU A 34 -13.03 0.70 9.34
C LEU A 34 -14.19 -0.26 9.63
N ARG A 35 -14.13 -1.01 10.75
CA ARG A 35 -15.18 -1.97 11.14
C ARG A 35 -16.52 -1.30 11.39
N GLU A 36 -16.53 -0.14 12.06
CA GLU A 36 -17.74 0.67 12.29
C GLU A 36 -18.47 1.01 10.97
N ARG A 37 -17.73 1.11 9.87
CA ARG A 37 -18.25 1.50 8.54
C ARG A 37 -18.40 0.33 7.58
N GLY A 38 -18.09 -0.89 8.01
CA GLY A 38 -18.08 -2.08 7.14
C GLY A 38 -17.05 -1.99 6.00
N LEU A 39 -16.00 -1.18 6.16
CA LEU A 39 -14.95 -0.98 5.17
C LEU A 39 -13.87 -2.06 5.27
N ARG A 40 -13.23 -2.34 4.13
CA ARG A 40 -12.03 -3.19 4.05
C ARG A 40 -10.85 -2.37 3.54
N ALA A 41 -9.65 -2.75 3.96
CA ALA A 41 -8.40 -2.14 3.53
C ALA A 41 -7.28 -3.17 3.37
N THR A 42 -6.20 -2.76 2.69
CA THR A 42 -4.93 -3.50 2.66
C THR A 42 -3.89 -2.80 3.55
N PHE A 43 -3.27 -3.53 4.46
CA PHE A 43 -2.19 -3.02 5.32
C PHE A 43 -0.84 -3.57 4.84
N PHE A 44 0.06 -2.67 4.45
CA PHE A 44 1.40 -3.02 3.97
C PHE A 44 2.41 -2.90 5.12
N ALA A 45 2.72 -4.04 5.74
CA ALA A 45 3.60 -4.11 6.90
C ALA A 45 5.09 -4.11 6.52
N LEU A 46 5.95 -3.75 7.47
CA LEU A 46 7.40 -3.84 7.36
C LEU A 46 7.91 -5.01 8.19
N ALA A 47 8.58 -5.97 7.55
CA ALA A 47 9.08 -7.16 8.24
C ALA A 47 10.10 -6.83 9.34
N GLY A 48 10.91 -5.79 9.14
CA GLY A 48 11.91 -5.35 10.12
C GLY A 48 11.34 -4.63 11.34
N ARG A 49 10.03 -4.42 11.41
CA ARG A 49 9.33 -3.72 12.51
C ARG A 49 8.36 -4.62 13.28
N LEU A 50 8.32 -5.92 13.02
CA LEU A 50 7.37 -6.84 13.67
C LEU A 50 7.57 -6.96 15.20
N ASP A 51 8.78 -6.68 15.69
CA ASP A 51 9.12 -6.68 17.11
C ASP A 51 9.24 -5.25 17.71
N ASP A 52 8.90 -4.22 16.93
CA ASP A 52 8.97 -2.83 17.35
C ASP A 52 7.67 -2.43 18.09
N PRO A 53 7.72 -2.01 19.37
CA PRO A 53 6.54 -1.66 20.16
C PRO A 53 5.65 -0.55 19.59
N VAL A 54 6.14 0.29 18.66
CA VAL A 54 5.32 1.33 18.01
C VAL A 54 4.76 0.88 16.65
N SER A 55 4.88 -0.40 16.34
CA SER A 55 4.51 -1.01 15.06
C SER A 55 3.59 -2.21 15.27
N LEU A 56 3.02 -2.72 14.18
CA LEU A 56 2.17 -3.91 14.22
C LEU A 56 2.99 -5.15 14.61
N ALA A 57 2.61 -5.77 15.72
CA ALA A 57 3.10 -7.07 16.12
C ALA A 57 2.38 -8.19 15.33
N PRO A 58 2.88 -9.44 15.36
CA PRO A 58 2.21 -10.57 14.73
C PRO A 58 0.73 -10.72 15.15
N ALA A 59 0.43 -10.52 16.44
CA ALA A 59 -0.94 -10.57 16.94
C ALA A 59 -1.86 -9.53 16.30
N ASP A 60 -1.36 -8.31 16.05
CA ASP A 60 -2.13 -7.25 15.40
C ASP A 60 -2.38 -7.59 13.92
N LEU A 61 -1.40 -8.18 13.24
CA LEU A 61 -1.56 -8.65 11.86
C LEU A 61 -2.59 -9.78 11.75
N GLU A 62 -2.58 -10.71 12.72
CA GLU A 62 -3.60 -11.75 12.82
C GLU A 62 -5.00 -11.16 13.10
N GLU A 63 -5.10 -10.14 13.95
CA GLU A 63 -6.36 -9.43 14.21
C GLU A 63 -6.89 -8.73 12.96
N LEU A 64 -6.04 -7.96 12.27
CA LEU A 64 -6.37 -7.29 11.01
C LEU A 64 -6.89 -8.31 9.98
N ARG A 65 -6.19 -9.43 9.82
CA ARG A 65 -6.61 -10.53 8.94
C ARG A 65 -7.94 -11.14 9.39
N GLY A 66 -8.11 -11.40 10.68
CA GLY A 66 -9.33 -11.94 11.27
C GLY A 66 -10.56 -11.05 11.07
N ALA A 67 -10.35 -9.73 11.02
CA ALA A 67 -11.38 -8.74 10.69
C ALA A 67 -11.65 -8.60 9.19
N GLY A 68 -11.00 -9.39 8.33
CA GLY A 68 -11.22 -9.40 6.89
C GLY A 68 -10.41 -8.36 6.11
N MET A 69 -9.39 -7.76 6.72
CA MET A 69 -8.42 -6.90 6.06
C MET A 69 -7.39 -7.74 5.29
N ALA A 70 -6.83 -7.16 4.23
CA ALA A 70 -5.74 -7.79 3.48
C ALA A 70 -4.39 -7.37 4.05
N ILE A 71 -3.41 -8.28 4.01
CA ILE A 71 -2.03 -8.02 4.44
C ILE A 71 -1.11 -8.05 3.22
N GLY A 72 -0.34 -6.99 3.04
CA GLY A 72 0.65 -6.80 1.98
C GLY A 72 2.06 -6.56 2.54
N SER A 73 3.05 -6.53 1.65
CA SER A 73 4.44 -6.24 2.00
C SER A 73 4.81 -4.78 1.68
N HIS A 74 5.46 -4.10 2.62
CA HIS A 74 6.19 -2.86 2.37
C HIS A 74 7.71 -3.03 2.48
N GLY A 75 8.17 -4.29 2.52
CA GLY A 75 9.59 -4.65 2.57
C GLY A 75 10.09 -4.91 3.97
N TRP A 76 11.41 -4.85 4.13
CA TRP A 76 12.06 -5.07 5.40
C TRP A 76 12.31 -3.77 6.14
N ALA A 77 13.02 -2.82 5.52
CA ALA A 77 13.58 -1.66 6.20
C ALA A 77 13.10 -0.30 5.66
N HIS A 78 12.06 -0.28 4.81
CA HIS A 78 11.55 0.94 4.17
C HIS A 78 12.64 1.73 3.42
N VAL A 79 13.49 1.01 2.68
CA VAL A 79 14.54 1.61 1.83
C VAL A 79 14.05 1.78 0.39
N PRO A 80 14.63 2.71 -0.40
CA PRO A 80 14.32 2.79 -1.82
C PRO A 80 14.65 1.47 -2.52
N TRP A 81 13.64 0.82 -3.12
CA TRP A 81 13.87 -0.45 -3.82
C TRP A 81 14.49 -0.29 -5.23
N ARG A 82 14.45 0.94 -5.78
CA ARG A 82 15.10 1.26 -7.03
C ARG A 82 16.62 1.15 -6.87
N GLY A 83 17.28 0.44 -7.77
CA GLY A 83 18.75 0.31 -7.75
C GLY A 83 19.32 -0.66 -6.71
N LEU A 84 18.50 -1.43 -5.99
CA LEU A 84 18.99 -2.41 -5.02
C LEU A 84 19.97 -3.42 -5.64
N SER A 85 20.93 -3.87 -4.82
CA SER A 85 21.76 -5.03 -5.14
C SER A 85 20.91 -6.30 -5.28
N ALA A 86 21.51 -7.44 -5.65
CA ALA A 86 20.77 -8.71 -5.68
C ALA A 86 20.42 -9.19 -4.27
N ALA A 87 21.36 -9.06 -3.32
CA ALA A 87 21.16 -9.45 -1.93
C ALA A 87 20.07 -8.61 -1.25
N ASP A 88 20.14 -7.28 -1.40
CA ASP A 88 19.15 -6.39 -0.78
C ASP A 88 17.76 -6.60 -1.38
N ALA A 89 17.67 -6.86 -2.69
CA ALA A 89 16.39 -7.16 -3.32
C ALA A 89 15.81 -8.50 -2.83
N ARG A 90 16.64 -9.50 -2.52
CA ARG A 90 16.16 -10.74 -1.92
C ARG A 90 15.58 -10.48 -0.53
N ARG A 91 16.31 -9.74 0.30
CA ARG A 91 15.87 -9.37 1.65
C ARG A 91 14.56 -8.57 1.63
N GLU A 92 14.52 -7.51 0.84
CA GLU A 92 13.39 -6.58 0.79
C GLU A 92 12.15 -7.17 0.11
N LEU A 93 12.32 -7.99 -0.94
CA LEU A 93 11.18 -8.45 -1.74
C LEU A 93 10.71 -9.86 -1.40
N VAL A 94 11.61 -10.74 -0.96
CA VAL A 94 11.32 -12.17 -0.75
C VAL A 94 11.27 -12.49 0.74
N GLU A 95 12.36 -12.26 1.46
CA GLU A 95 12.45 -12.61 2.88
C GLU A 95 11.45 -11.80 3.71
N ALA A 96 11.29 -10.50 3.41
CA ALA A 96 10.29 -9.67 4.07
C ALA A 96 8.87 -10.20 3.87
N ARG A 97 8.53 -10.63 2.65
CA ARG A 97 7.22 -11.20 2.34
C ARG A 97 6.97 -12.48 3.12
N GLU A 98 7.97 -13.34 3.19
CA GLU A 98 7.91 -14.62 3.91
C GLU A 98 7.74 -14.39 5.43
N ALA A 99 8.49 -13.45 6.00
CA ALA A 99 8.37 -13.07 7.41
C ALA A 99 6.97 -12.51 7.73
N ILE A 100 6.44 -11.60 6.90
CA ILE A 100 5.09 -11.03 7.08
C ILE A 100 4.02 -12.11 6.92
N ALA A 101 4.17 -13.01 5.93
CA ALA A 101 3.24 -14.12 5.74
C ALA A 101 3.23 -15.07 6.96
N ALA A 102 4.40 -15.37 7.51
CA ALA A 102 4.53 -16.19 8.71
C ALA A 102 3.89 -15.50 9.94
N ALA A 103 4.16 -14.21 10.13
CA ALA A 103 3.64 -13.45 11.28
C ALA A 103 2.13 -13.22 11.23
N SER A 104 1.55 -13.02 10.03
CA SER A 104 0.12 -12.74 9.87
C SER A 104 -0.76 -13.97 9.67
N GLY A 105 -0.15 -15.11 9.30
CA GLY A 105 -0.85 -16.28 8.76
C GLY A 105 -1.55 -16.01 7.43
N ALA A 106 -1.24 -14.90 6.74
CA ALA A 106 -1.83 -14.53 5.45
C ALA A 106 -0.98 -14.98 4.26
N THR A 107 -1.62 -15.19 3.13
CA THR A 107 -0.91 -15.27 1.84
C THR A 107 -0.60 -13.86 1.34
N VAL A 108 0.66 -13.44 1.42
CA VAL A 108 1.09 -12.09 1.02
C VAL A 108 1.47 -12.08 -0.46
N THR A 109 0.67 -11.42 -1.29
CA THR A 109 0.92 -11.31 -2.75
C THR A 109 0.91 -9.89 -3.29
N GLU A 110 0.71 -8.92 -2.42
CA GLU A 110 0.63 -7.50 -2.75
C GLU A 110 1.83 -6.77 -2.15
N ALA A 111 2.37 -5.78 -2.87
CA ALA A 111 3.44 -4.93 -2.37
C ALA A 111 3.14 -3.45 -2.59
N ALA A 112 3.44 -2.61 -1.61
CA ALA A 112 3.55 -1.17 -1.78
C ALA A 112 5.01 -0.77 -1.95
N LEU A 113 5.31 0.10 -2.90
CA LEU A 113 6.68 0.55 -3.16
C LEU A 113 7.09 1.68 -2.21
N PRO A 114 8.13 1.52 -1.38
CA PRO A 114 8.62 2.61 -0.54
C PRO A 114 8.94 3.86 -1.37
N LEU A 115 8.46 5.02 -0.90
CA LEU A 115 8.63 6.33 -1.54
C LEU A 115 8.08 6.44 -2.98
N GLY A 116 7.33 5.46 -3.48
CA GLY A 116 6.77 5.45 -4.83
C GLY A 116 7.80 5.46 -5.96
N ARG A 117 9.06 5.07 -5.67
CA ARG A 117 10.17 5.06 -6.63
C ARG A 117 10.38 3.66 -7.22
N TYR A 118 10.49 3.57 -8.55
CA TYR A 118 10.76 2.32 -9.24
C TYR A 118 11.41 2.54 -10.61
N ASP A 119 11.95 1.45 -11.16
CA ASP A 119 12.49 1.32 -12.50
C ASP A 119 12.02 -0.01 -13.13
N ARG A 120 12.31 -0.23 -14.41
CA ARG A 120 11.93 -1.48 -15.11
C ARG A 120 12.48 -2.73 -14.42
N ARG A 121 13.72 -2.64 -13.91
CA ARG A 121 14.44 -3.77 -13.29
C ARG A 121 13.75 -4.22 -12.00
N LEU A 122 13.33 -3.28 -11.15
CA LEU A 122 12.57 -3.55 -9.94
C LEU A 122 11.23 -4.19 -10.25
N LEU A 123 10.49 -3.67 -11.23
CA LEU A 123 9.20 -4.26 -11.62
C LEU A 123 9.37 -5.70 -12.12
N GLY A 124 10.45 -5.99 -12.86
CA GLY A 124 10.82 -7.36 -13.26
C GLY A 124 11.06 -8.27 -12.06
N ARG A 125 11.83 -7.80 -11.06
CA ARG A 125 12.10 -8.55 -9.82
C ARG A 125 10.83 -8.87 -9.03
N LEU A 126 9.92 -7.90 -8.88
CA LEU A 126 8.64 -8.10 -8.20
C LEU A 126 7.75 -9.14 -8.91
N ARG A 127 7.73 -9.14 -10.25
CA ARG A 127 7.04 -10.17 -11.03
C ARG A 127 7.66 -11.55 -10.81
N SER A 128 8.98 -11.67 -10.92
CA SER A 128 9.69 -12.94 -10.71
C SER A 128 9.55 -13.46 -9.28
N ALA A 129 9.44 -12.57 -8.29
CA ALA A 129 9.17 -12.94 -6.91
C ALA A 129 7.72 -13.41 -6.69
N GLY A 130 6.80 -13.22 -7.65
CA GLY A 130 5.43 -13.70 -7.57
C GLY A 130 4.41 -12.71 -6.99
N TYR A 131 4.75 -11.41 -6.90
CA TYR A 131 3.76 -10.40 -6.52
C TYR A 131 2.68 -10.27 -7.61
N ARG A 132 1.41 -10.33 -7.20
CA ARG A 132 0.23 -10.24 -8.08
C ARG A 132 -0.26 -8.81 -8.27
N THR A 133 0.04 -7.92 -7.33
CA THR A 133 -0.32 -6.50 -7.41
C THR A 133 0.75 -5.66 -6.72
N VAL A 134 1.11 -4.54 -7.35
CA VAL A 134 2.13 -3.62 -6.85
C VAL A 134 1.56 -2.21 -6.83
N TYR A 135 1.65 -1.53 -5.70
CA TYR A 135 1.09 -0.22 -5.47
C TYR A 135 2.17 0.87 -5.55
N THR A 136 1.87 1.94 -6.28
CA THR A 136 2.77 3.10 -6.44
C THR A 136 2.11 4.35 -5.87
N SER A 137 2.87 5.44 -5.79
CA SER A 137 2.36 6.77 -5.41
C SER A 137 2.11 7.65 -6.64
N ASP A 138 1.94 7.06 -7.83
CA ASP A 138 1.63 7.84 -9.03
C ASP A 138 0.16 8.31 -8.94
N ARG A 139 -0.05 9.62 -8.81
CA ARG A 139 -1.34 10.23 -8.45
C ARG A 139 -2.33 10.27 -9.62
N PHE A 140 -2.81 9.11 -10.06
CA PHE A 140 -3.88 8.96 -11.06
C PHE A 140 -4.76 7.73 -10.75
N PRO A 141 -5.95 7.58 -11.35
CA PRO A 141 -6.85 6.48 -11.00
C PRO A 141 -6.26 5.09 -11.31
N ALA A 142 -6.42 4.18 -10.36
CA ALA A 142 -6.12 2.77 -10.53
C ALA A 142 -7.06 2.09 -11.54
N ARG A 143 -6.61 0.97 -12.11
CA ARG A 143 -7.43 0.13 -12.99
C ARG A 143 -7.53 -1.24 -12.37
N GLU A 144 -8.76 -1.72 -12.17
CA GLU A 144 -9.05 -2.92 -11.38
C GLU A 144 -8.15 -4.13 -11.71
N ARG A 145 -7.92 -4.42 -13.00
CA ARG A 145 -7.13 -5.57 -13.47
C ARG A 145 -5.65 -5.26 -13.73
N SER A 146 -5.19 -4.06 -13.41
CA SER A 146 -3.79 -3.69 -13.61
C SER A 146 -2.91 -4.30 -12.52
N TRP A 147 -1.78 -4.89 -12.94
CA TRP A 147 -0.76 -5.37 -12.00
C TRP A 147 -0.15 -4.23 -11.20
N LEU A 148 0.03 -3.06 -11.83
CA LEU A 148 0.55 -1.86 -11.18
C LEU A 148 -0.62 -0.93 -10.84
N GLN A 149 -0.78 -0.60 -9.56
CA GLN A 149 -1.88 0.18 -9.01
C GLN A 149 -1.37 1.54 -8.48
N PRO A 150 -1.55 2.61 -9.25
CA PRO A 150 -1.31 3.97 -8.78
C PRO A 150 -2.23 4.34 -7.60
N ARG A 151 -1.74 5.15 -6.68
CA ARG A 151 -2.50 5.61 -5.50
C ARG A 151 -2.39 7.12 -5.33
N TYR A 152 -3.39 7.67 -4.63
CA TYR A 152 -3.33 8.98 -4.03
C TYR A 152 -2.95 8.83 -2.56
N SER A 153 -1.86 9.48 -2.15
CA SER A 153 -1.51 9.59 -0.72
C SER A 153 -2.31 10.72 -0.10
N VAL A 154 -2.97 10.42 1.02
CA VAL A 154 -3.60 11.42 1.90
C VAL A 154 -2.58 11.83 2.95
N THR A 155 -2.41 13.12 3.14
CA THR A 155 -1.41 13.73 4.02
C THR A 155 -2.06 14.65 5.05
N ALA A 156 -1.29 15.13 6.03
CA ALA A 156 -1.78 16.11 7.00
C ALA A 156 -2.22 17.45 6.36
N ALA A 157 -1.82 17.72 5.12
CA ALA A 157 -2.22 18.91 4.37
C ALA A 157 -3.54 18.74 3.60
N ASP A 158 -4.09 17.52 3.53
CA ASP A 158 -5.35 17.26 2.84
C ASP A 158 -6.56 17.64 3.70
N THR A 159 -7.61 18.12 3.05
CA THR A 159 -8.93 18.35 3.65
C THR A 159 -9.91 17.30 3.16
N VAL A 160 -11.11 17.24 3.75
CA VAL A 160 -12.16 16.31 3.27
C VAL A 160 -12.55 16.66 1.84
N GLU A 161 -12.55 17.94 1.49
CA GLU A 161 -12.85 18.46 0.16
C GLU A 161 -11.76 18.06 -0.85
N SER A 162 -10.47 18.15 -0.47
CA SER A 162 -9.38 17.71 -1.36
C SER A 162 -9.42 16.20 -1.58
N VAL A 163 -9.75 15.41 -0.55
CA VAL A 163 -9.94 13.97 -0.69
C VAL A 163 -11.15 13.64 -1.56
N ARG A 164 -12.31 14.27 -1.31
CA ARG A 164 -13.52 14.10 -2.15
C ARG A 164 -13.18 14.37 -3.61
N ALA A 165 -12.41 15.43 -3.88
CA ALA A 165 -11.98 15.76 -5.23
C ALA A 165 -11.21 14.61 -5.90
N TYR A 166 -10.40 13.83 -5.17
CA TYR A 166 -9.77 12.62 -5.69
C TYR A 166 -10.78 11.49 -5.99
N LEU A 167 -11.76 11.28 -5.10
CA LEU A 167 -12.71 10.16 -5.18
C LEU A 167 -13.76 10.32 -6.28
N THR A 168 -14.17 11.57 -6.54
CA THR A 168 -15.14 11.93 -7.59
C THR A 168 -14.47 12.36 -8.89
N HIS A 169 -13.12 12.37 -8.94
CA HIS A 169 -12.37 12.86 -10.08
C HIS A 169 -12.69 12.07 -11.35
N ARG A 170 -12.97 12.79 -12.44
CA ARG A 170 -12.99 12.19 -13.78
C ARG A 170 -11.61 12.40 -14.42
N PRO A 171 -11.00 11.35 -15.02
CA PRO A 171 -9.68 11.47 -15.63
C PRO A 171 -9.55 12.68 -16.55
N GLY A 172 -8.46 13.45 -16.39
CA GLY A 172 -8.21 14.67 -17.16
C GLY A 172 -6.72 14.91 -17.46
N LEU A 173 -6.37 16.13 -17.88
CA LEU A 173 -5.01 16.48 -18.32
C LEU A 173 -3.93 16.23 -17.26
N ARG A 174 -4.24 16.44 -15.97
CA ARG A 174 -3.29 16.18 -14.87
C ARG A 174 -2.99 14.68 -14.75
N ASP A 175 -3.98 13.81 -14.89
CA ASP A 175 -3.79 12.36 -14.86
C ASP A 175 -3.01 11.87 -16.07
N ALA A 176 -3.25 12.44 -17.25
CA ALA A 176 -2.47 12.15 -18.45
C ALA A 176 -0.99 12.49 -18.25
N ARG A 177 -0.70 13.65 -17.65
CA ARG A 177 0.67 14.02 -17.27
C ARG A 177 1.28 13.04 -16.26
N ASN A 178 0.55 12.69 -15.19
CA ASN A 178 1.05 11.76 -14.17
C ASN A 178 1.27 10.35 -14.75
N ALA A 179 0.41 9.92 -15.66
CA ALA A 179 0.57 8.66 -16.39
C ALA A 179 1.81 8.68 -17.30
N ALA A 180 2.09 9.79 -17.98
CA ALA A 180 3.32 9.95 -18.76
C ALA A 180 4.58 9.90 -17.89
N VAL A 181 4.57 10.56 -16.73
CA VAL A 181 5.68 10.47 -15.76
C VAL A 181 5.87 9.03 -15.25
N SER A 182 4.77 8.34 -14.93
CA SER A 182 4.81 6.92 -14.56
C SER A 182 5.39 6.06 -15.69
N LEU A 183 5.06 6.34 -16.96
CA LEU A 183 5.62 5.62 -18.09
C LEU A 183 7.14 5.82 -18.19
N VAL A 184 7.64 7.05 -18.00
CA VAL A 184 9.10 7.32 -17.99
C VAL A 184 9.80 6.51 -16.90
N LYS A 185 9.22 6.43 -15.69
CA LYS A 185 9.75 5.57 -14.60
C LYS A 185 9.81 4.09 -14.98
N ARG A 186 8.92 3.61 -15.86
CA ARG A 186 8.91 2.20 -16.33
C ARG A 186 9.92 1.92 -17.43
N LEU A 187 10.41 2.95 -18.11
CA LEU A 187 11.33 2.83 -19.24
C LEU A 187 12.80 3.03 -18.82
N GLY A 188 13.04 3.81 -17.77
CA GLY A 188 14.34 3.91 -17.09
C GLY A 188 14.60 2.75 -16.13
#